data_AF-A0A127A345-F1
#
_entry.id   AF-A0A127A345-F1
#
_cell.length_a   1.000
_cell.length_b   1.000
_cell.length_c   1.000
_cell.angle_alpha   90.00
_cell.angle_beta   90.00
_cell.angle_gamma   90.00
#
_symmetry.space_group_name_H-M   'P 1'
#
loop_
_entity.id
_entity.type
_entity.pdbx_description
1 polymer ?
#
loop_
_entity_poly.entity_id
_entity_poly.type
_entity_poly.pdbx_seq_one_letter_code
_entity_poly.pdbx_strand_id
1 'polypeptide(L)'
;MPLSLKLPRRTLAAGAALLVAGAGAVSAAPATAAPPPSVPAASSTPHVSYVNLGDSYAAGWGADAPAASVNPDVGWGNCLVGGRPDEVTLLSELKNVSLAGDFACTGATVGTNTTGRPTIGEEIAAASAARKLTTTTNLVTVSAGGNDIDFGTIIGVCARGTLGDCQQAAAAALLKAQQIDVAGTVAAIHAAAKHAVVAWVGYPHLFAAMAVGSCLLRRRRSSTRAPTRSTPNSPALSGRRAAPRASGPSTST
;
A
#
# COMPACT_ATOMS: atom_id res chain seq x y z
N MET A 1 -4.72 -10.96 40.37
CA MET A 1 -4.02 -9.84 41.02
C MET A 1 -3.90 -8.70 40.02
N PRO A 2 -4.68 -7.61 40.13
CA PRO A 2 -4.55 -6.49 39.20
C PRO A 2 -3.44 -5.53 39.68
N LEU A 3 -2.42 -5.30 38.85
CA LEU A 3 -1.42 -4.25 39.07
C LEU A 3 -2.00 -2.91 38.58
N SER A 4 -2.32 -2.02 39.51
CA SER A 4 -2.71 -0.64 39.21
C SER A 4 -1.49 0.25 38.96
N LEU A 5 -1.47 0.89 37.78
CA LEU A 5 -0.58 1.98 37.41
C LEU A 5 -0.79 3.20 38.33
N LYS A 6 0.29 3.76 38.89
CA LYS A 6 0.28 5.08 39.55
C LYS A 6 1.13 6.06 38.75
N LEU A 7 0.49 7.05 38.11
CA LEU A 7 1.17 8.24 37.60
C LEU A 7 1.45 9.23 38.74
N PRO A 8 2.60 9.93 38.75
CA PRO A 8 2.89 10.96 39.74
C PRO A 8 2.14 12.26 39.43
N ARG A 9 1.43 12.77 40.44
CA ARG A 9 0.83 14.12 40.46
C ARG A 9 1.96 15.15 40.64
N ARG A 10 2.14 16.04 39.64
CA ARG A 10 2.98 17.24 39.80
C ARG A 10 2.16 18.34 40.46
N THR A 11 2.55 18.71 41.68
CA THR A 11 2.03 19.82 42.46
C THR A 11 2.49 21.15 41.86
N LEU A 12 1.55 22.03 41.52
CA LEU A 12 1.79 23.45 41.25
C LEU A 12 1.97 24.18 42.58
N ALA A 13 3.15 24.76 42.81
CA ALA A 13 3.39 25.66 43.93
C ALA A 13 3.04 27.10 43.51
N ALA A 14 2.11 27.71 44.23
CA ALA A 14 1.77 29.13 44.18
C ALA A 14 2.42 29.84 45.39
N GLY A 15 2.90 31.06 45.18
CA GLY A 15 3.33 31.99 46.23
C GLY A 15 4.36 32.98 45.68
N ALA A 16 4.37 34.27 46.02
CA ALA A 16 3.45 35.10 46.77
C ALA A 16 3.71 36.55 46.31
N ALA A 17 2.67 37.38 46.26
CA ALA A 17 2.76 38.79 45.87
C ALA A 17 3.31 39.65 47.03
N LEU A 18 4.28 40.51 46.74
CA LEU A 18 4.75 41.55 47.65
C LEU A 18 4.18 42.90 47.20
N LEU A 19 3.31 43.49 48.03
CA LEU A 19 2.76 44.83 47.85
C LEU A 19 3.74 45.86 48.43
N VAL A 20 4.27 46.75 47.60
CA VAL A 20 5.01 47.96 48.03
C VAL A 20 4.22 49.17 47.57
N ALA A 21 3.74 49.96 48.53
CA ALA A 21 3.12 51.25 48.28
C ALA A 21 4.21 52.32 48.12
N GLY A 22 4.20 53.02 46.99
CA GLY A 22 5.07 54.16 46.71
C GLY A 22 4.30 55.23 45.95
N ALA A 23 4.14 56.40 46.57
CA ALA A 23 3.60 57.61 45.94
C ALA A 23 4.72 58.32 45.17
N GLY A 24 4.49 58.68 43.91
CA GLY A 24 5.43 59.51 43.15
C GLY A 24 5.11 59.64 41.66
N ALA A 25 4.88 60.89 41.25
CA ALA A 25 4.98 61.48 39.91
C ALA A 25 4.30 60.77 38.71
N VAL A 26 3.25 61.42 38.18
CA VAL A 26 2.63 61.09 36.89
C VAL A 26 3.60 61.45 35.76
N SER A 27 4.19 60.44 35.14
CA SER A 27 4.88 60.57 33.85
C SER A 27 4.20 59.62 32.87
N ALA A 28 3.65 60.16 31.78
CA ALA A 28 2.93 59.39 30.77
C ALA A 28 3.89 58.46 30.02
N ALA A 29 3.85 57.16 30.35
CA ALA A 29 4.56 56.13 29.60
C ALA A 29 3.80 55.78 28.32
N PRO A 30 4.48 55.49 27.19
CA PRO A 30 3.81 54.99 25.99
C PRO A 30 3.19 53.61 26.29
N ALA A 31 1.92 53.45 25.95
CA ALA A 31 1.21 52.19 26.08
C ALA A 31 1.86 51.13 25.17
N THR A 32 2.64 50.23 25.75
CA THR A 32 3.10 49.03 25.05
C THR A 32 1.91 48.08 24.92
N ALA A 33 1.42 47.90 23.70
CA ALA A 33 0.37 46.94 23.40
C ALA A 33 0.85 45.53 23.80
N ALA A 34 0.08 44.85 24.65
CA ALA A 34 0.34 43.46 24.98
C ALA A 34 0.27 42.61 23.69
N PRO A 35 1.22 41.68 23.45
CA PRO A 35 1.15 40.80 22.30
C PRO A 35 -0.15 39.98 22.35
N PRO A 36 -0.80 39.74 21.20
CA PRO A 36 -2.02 38.94 21.17
C PRO A 36 -1.72 37.52 21.71
N PRO A 37 -2.71 36.88 22.36
CA PRO A 37 -2.55 35.50 22.83
C PRO A 37 -2.19 34.60 21.65
N SER A 38 -1.10 33.86 21.80
CA SER A 38 -0.65 32.87 20.82
C SER A 38 -1.71 31.78 20.70
N VAL A 39 -2.43 31.78 19.58
CA VAL A 39 -3.32 30.67 19.20
C VAL A 39 -2.43 29.44 18.97
N PRO A 40 -2.70 28.28 19.60
CA PRO A 40 -1.96 27.06 19.31
C PRO A 40 -2.03 26.78 17.81
N ALA A 41 -0.88 26.59 17.16
CA ALA A 41 -0.84 26.17 15.77
C ALA A 41 -1.69 24.90 15.61
N ALA A 42 -2.60 24.90 14.64
CA ALA A 42 -3.40 23.73 14.31
C ALA A 42 -2.47 22.52 14.13
N SER A 43 -2.73 21.44 14.85
CA SER A 43 -1.99 20.19 14.70
C SER A 43 -2.14 19.71 13.27
N SER A 44 -1.08 19.82 12.46
CA SER A 44 -1.05 19.20 11.15
C SER A 44 -1.24 17.70 11.33
N THR A 45 -2.09 17.10 10.50
CA THR A 45 -2.15 15.64 10.43
C THR A 45 -0.75 15.14 10.06
N PRO A 46 -0.17 14.17 10.78
CA PRO A 46 1.15 13.66 10.47
C PRO A 46 1.22 13.17 9.02
N HIS A 47 2.24 13.60 8.30
CA HIS A 47 2.56 13.10 6.98
C HIS A 47 3.25 11.74 7.09
N VAL A 48 2.84 10.77 6.29
CA VAL A 48 3.40 9.41 6.23
C VAL A 48 4.19 9.28 4.93
N SER A 49 5.51 9.31 5.04
CA SER A 49 6.39 8.91 3.95
C SER A 49 6.64 7.41 4.02
N TYR A 50 6.40 6.68 2.92
CA TYR A 50 6.59 5.23 2.89
C TYR A 50 7.49 4.74 1.76
N VAL A 51 8.15 3.61 1.99
CA VAL A 51 8.97 2.90 1.00
C VAL A 51 8.31 1.55 0.72
N ASN A 52 8.21 1.17 -0.55
CA ASN A 52 7.70 -0.13 -0.95
C ASN A 52 8.86 -1.07 -1.31
N LEU A 53 8.86 -2.27 -0.73
CA LEU A 53 9.78 -3.37 -1.00
C LEU A 53 8.95 -4.62 -1.30
N GLY A 54 9.53 -5.63 -1.96
CA GLY A 54 8.88 -6.92 -2.09
C GLY A 54 8.95 -7.54 -3.47
N ASP A 55 8.18 -8.61 -3.63
CA ASP A 55 8.13 -9.42 -4.83
C ASP A 55 7.15 -8.91 -5.89
N SER A 56 6.70 -9.81 -6.77
CA SER A 56 5.77 -9.49 -7.86
C SER A 56 4.44 -8.91 -7.42
N TYR A 57 3.97 -9.21 -6.20
CA TYR A 57 2.72 -8.65 -5.69
C TYR A 57 2.90 -7.18 -5.35
N ALA A 58 3.97 -6.85 -4.61
CA ALA A 58 4.33 -5.45 -4.30
C ALA A 58 4.78 -4.67 -5.55
N ALA A 59 5.35 -5.33 -6.55
CA ALA A 59 5.75 -4.74 -7.83
C ALA A 59 4.58 -4.50 -8.81
N GLY A 60 3.34 -4.79 -8.39
CA GLY A 60 2.14 -4.56 -9.19
C GLY A 60 2.03 -5.48 -10.41
N TRP A 61 2.68 -6.65 -10.41
CA TRP A 61 2.66 -7.54 -11.57
C TRP A 61 1.23 -7.93 -11.94
N GLY A 62 0.81 -7.62 -13.17
CA GLY A 62 -0.55 -7.85 -13.66
C GLY A 62 -1.52 -6.69 -13.45
N ALA A 63 -1.10 -5.57 -12.84
CA ALA A 63 -1.90 -4.34 -12.76
C ALA A 63 -1.87 -3.53 -14.07
N ASP A 64 -3.02 -2.91 -14.39
CA ASP A 64 -3.40 -1.94 -15.46
C ASP A 64 -2.53 -1.67 -16.72
N ALA A 65 -1.69 -2.59 -17.22
CA ALA A 65 -1.05 -2.44 -18.54
C ALA A 65 -0.54 -3.79 -19.13
N PRO A 66 -0.36 -3.93 -20.46
CA PRO A 66 -0.22 -5.23 -21.13
C PRO A 66 1.18 -5.87 -21.08
N ALA A 67 2.17 -5.26 -20.42
CA ALA A 67 3.51 -5.86 -20.29
C ALA A 67 4.27 -5.30 -19.08
N ALA A 68 5.14 -6.14 -18.53
CA ALA A 68 6.07 -5.73 -17.49
C ALA A 68 7.17 -4.82 -18.03
N SER A 69 7.62 -3.89 -17.20
CA SER A 69 8.69 -2.94 -17.53
C SER A 69 9.76 -2.96 -16.45
N VAL A 70 10.97 -2.47 -16.77
CA VAL A 70 12.03 -2.32 -15.76
C VAL A 70 11.60 -1.28 -14.73
N ASN A 71 11.74 -1.60 -13.44
CA ASN A 71 11.41 -0.68 -12.36
C ASN A 71 12.31 0.57 -12.47
N PRO A 72 11.73 1.76 -12.72
CA PRO A 72 12.49 2.98 -12.95
C PRO A 72 13.22 3.52 -11.71
N ASP A 73 12.78 3.16 -10.49
CA ASP A 73 13.38 3.64 -9.24
C ASP A 73 14.69 2.91 -8.87
N VAL A 74 14.88 1.70 -9.41
CA VAL A 74 16.06 0.84 -9.17
C VAL A 74 16.95 0.68 -10.39
N GLY A 75 16.37 0.72 -11.60
CA GLY A 75 17.12 0.62 -12.87
C GLY A 75 17.80 -0.74 -13.11
N TRP A 76 17.52 -1.74 -12.28
CA TRP A 76 18.02 -3.10 -12.46
C TRP A 76 17.27 -3.77 -13.62
N GLY A 77 17.96 -4.08 -14.73
CA GLY A 77 17.30 -4.56 -15.96
C GLY A 77 16.50 -5.87 -15.83
N ASN A 78 16.74 -6.65 -14.77
CA ASN A 78 16.02 -7.87 -14.39
C ASN A 78 14.85 -7.61 -13.43
N CYS A 79 14.74 -6.38 -12.92
CA CYS A 79 13.76 -5.98 -11.95
C CYS A 79 12.54 -5.40 -12.62
N LEU A 80 11.49 -6.21 -12.68
CA LEU A 80 10.31 -5.88 -13.46
C LEU A 80 9.13 -5.52 -12.55
N VAL A 81 8.35 -4.55 -13.00
CA VAL A 81 7.08 -4.08 -12.40
C VAL A 81 5.96 -4.16 -13.42
N GLY A 82 4.72 -4.24 -12.94
CA GLY A 82 3.53 -4.17 -13.79
C GLY A 82 3.15 -2.74 -14.20
N GLY A 83 1.93 -2.59 -14.71
CA GLY A 83 1.33 -1.30 -14.99
C GLY A 83 0.83 -0.59 -13.74
N ARG A 84 0.32 0.63 -13.92
CA ARG A 84 -0.27 1.47 -12.86
C ARG A 84 -1.64 1.98 -13.34
N PRO A 85 -2.61 2.21 -12.44
CA PRO A 85 -2.47 2.15 -10.98
C PRO A 85 -2.46 0.72 -10.44
N ASP A 86 -1.74 0.55 -9.35
CA ASP A 86 -1.61 -0.66 -8.54
C ASP A 86 -1.75 -0.31 -7.04
N GLU A 87 -1.64 -1.29 -6.15
CA GLU A 87 -1.81 -1.05 -4.71
C GLU A 87 -0.86 0.02 -4.14
N VAL A 88 0.37 0.09 -4.67
CA VAL A 88 1.38 1.04 -4.22
C VAL A 88 1.01 2.45 -4.64
N THR A 89 0.69 2.67 -5.92
CA THR A 89 0.26 4.01 -6.38
C THR A 89 -1.05 4.45 -5.75
N LEU A 90 -2.01 3.53 -5.58
CA LEU A 90 -3.28 3.81 -4.90
C LEU A 90 -3.08 4.17 -3.42
N LEU A 91 -2.12 3.55 -2.72
CA LEU A 91 -1.79 3.91 -1.33
C LEU A 91 -1.27 5.35 -1.25
N SER A 92 -0.51 5.81 -2.24
CA SER A 92 -0.03 7.20 -2.34
C SER A 92 -1.10 8.23 -2.66
N GLU A 93 -2.28 7.81 -3.12
CA GLU A 93 -3.41 8.73 -3.35
C GLU A 93 -4.13 9.10 -2.04
N LEU A 94 -3.85 8.39 -0.94
CA LEU A 94 -4.41 8.71 0.36
C LEU A 94 -3.88 10.04 0.91
N LYS A 95 -4.77 10.78 1.59
CA LYS A 95 -4.43 12.08 2.18
C LYS A 95 -3.26 11.95 3.17
N ASN A 96 -2.24 12.80 3.01
CA ASN A 96 -1.02 12.86 3.82
C ASN A 96 -0.13 11.61 3.72
N VAL A 97 -0.28 10.78 2.70
CA VAL A 97 0.61 9.66 2.41
C VAL A 97 1.41 9.99 1.15
N SER A 98 2.69 9.67 1.11
CA SER A 98 3.47 9.75 -0.12
C SER A 98 4.51 8.65 -0.21
N LEU A 99 4.65 8.09 -1.41
CA LEU A 99 5.71 7.15 -1.76
C LEU A 99 7.05 7.91 -1.84
N ALA A 100 8.00 7.51 -0.99
CA ALA A 100 9.38 7.94 -1.07
C ALA A 100 10.12 7.25 -2.22
N GLY A 101 9.83 5.98 -2.46
CA GLY A 101 10.34 5.20 -3.58
C GLY A 101 9.84 3.75 -3.54
N ASP A 102 9.78 3.14 -4.72
CA ASP A 102 9.33 1.77 -4.93
C ASP A 102 10.46 0.87 -5.43
N PHE A 103 10.98 0.04 -4.53
CA PHE A 103 12.10 -0.85 -4.80
C PHE A 103 11.64 -2.30 -5.01
N ALA A 104 10.33 -2.54 -5.02
CA ALA A 104 9.80 -3.88 -5.22
C ALA A 104 10.15 -4.42 -6.61
N CYS A 105 10.42 -5.71 -6.62
CA CYS A 105 10.96 -6.41 -7.74
C CYS A 105 10.25 -7.73 -7.93
N THR A 106 9.67 -7.96 -9.10
CA THR A 106 9.08 -9.27 -9.41
C THR A 106 10.11 -10.37 -9.07
N GLY A 107 9.67 -11.48 -8.49
CA GLY A 107 10.51 -12.63 -8.15
C GLY A 107 11.58 -12.40 -7.06
N ALA A 108 11.55 -11.27 -6.35
CA ALA A 108 12.38 -11.04 -5.17
C ALA A 108 12.14 -12.12 -4.09
N THR A 109 13.19 -12.40 -3.32
CA THR A 109 13.16 -13.39 -2.24
C THR A 109 13.55 -12.72 -0.92
N VAL A 110 13.07 -13.25 0.19
CA VAL A 110 13.54 -12.82 1.52
C VAL A 110 14.98 -13.27 1.73
N GLY A 111 15.26 -14.53 1.41
CA GLY A 111 16.55 -15.18 1.59
C GLY A 111 17.49 -15.04 0.40
N THR A 112 18.05 -16.17 -0.05
CA THR A 112 19.08 -16.21 -1.09
C THR A 112 18.53 -15.98 -2.49
N ASN A 113 19.25 -15.18 -3.28
CA ASN A 113 19.02 -14.96 -4.70
C ASN A 113 19.21 -16.26 -5.51
N THR A 114 18.13 -16.98 -5.78
CA THR A 114 18.13 -18.21 -6.60
C THR A 114 17.64 -17.99 -8.03
N THR A 115 17.09 -16.81 -8.30
CA THR A 115 16.37 -16.49 -9.55
C THR A 115 17.08 -15.42 -10.39
N GLY A 116 18.26 -14.97 -9.96
CA GLY A 116 18.94 -13.82 -10.55
C GLY A 116 18.19 -12.52 -10.33
N ARG A 117 17.37 -12.44 -9.26
CA ARG A 117 16.55 -11.27 -8.88
C ARG A 117 16.94 -10.82 -7.48
N PRO A 118 16.82 -9.53 -7.15
CA PRO A 118 17.30 -9.02 -5.88
C PRO A 118 16.60 -9.72 -4.70
N THR A 119 17.33 -9.81 -3.60
CA THR A 119 16.79 -10.13 -2.28
C THR A 119 16.17 -8.88 -1.66
N ILE A 120 15.29 -9.03 -0.67
CA ILE A 120 14.77 -7.87 0.09
C ILE A 120 15.93 -7.12 0.77
N GLY A 121 16.99 -7.82 1.18
CA GLY A 121 18.20 -7.18 1.70
C GLY A 121 18.88 -6.24 0.69
N GLU A 122 18.93 -6.63 -0.58
CA GLU A 122 19.48 -5.81 -1.66
C GLU A 122 18.55 -4.62 -1.99
N GLU A 123 17.23 -4.81 -1.95
CA GLU A 123 16.25 -3.72 -2.07
C GLU A 123 16.40 -2.69 -0.95
N ILE A 124 16.57 -3.14 0.31
CA ILE A 124 16.86 -2.28 1.47
C ILE A 124 18.13 -1.47 1.23
N ALA A 125 19.21 -2.13 0.80
CA ALA A 125 20.48 -1.47 0.53
C ALA A 125 20.35 -0.40 -0.57
N ALA A 126 19.63 -0.71 -1.65
CA ALA A 126 19.36 0.22 -2.74
C ALA A 126 18.52 1.42 -2.27
N ALA A 127 17.47 1.17 -1.49
CA ALA A 127 16.61 2.22 -0.94
C ALA A 127 17.37 3.16 -0.01
N SER A 128 18.27 2.63 0.82
CA SER A 128 19.15 3.43 1.66
C SER A 128 20.18 4.22 0.84
N ALA A 129 20.81 3.61 -0.17
CA ALA A 129 21.76 4.28 -1.04
C ALA A 129 21.13 5.46 -1.81
N ALA A 130 19.88 5.29 -2.25
CA ALA A 130 19.09 6.33 -2.90
C ALA A 130 18.54 7.40 -1.93
N ARG A 131 18.83 7.29 -0.62
CA ARG A 131 18.30 8.15 0.45
C ARG A 131 16.77 8.18 0.51
N LYS A 132 16.13 7.06 0.20
CA LYS A 132 14.66 6.87 0.28
C LYS A 132 14.24 6.16 1.57
N LEU A 133 15.02 5.17 1.99
CA LEU A 133 14.86 4.50 3.29
C LEU A 133 15.80 5.17 4.31
N THR A 134 15.21 5.94 5.23
CA THR A 134 15.95 6.81 6.16
C THR A 134 15.31 6.79 7.55
N THR A 135 15.94 7.45 8.53
CA THR A 135 15.42 7.57 9.89
C THR A 135 14.10 8.35 9.99
N THR A 136 13.73 9.11 8.96
CA THR A 136 12.44 9.83 8.89
C THR A 136 11.35 9.05 8.16
N THR A 137 11.67 7.89 7.57
CA THR A 137 10.67 7.01 6.95
C THR A 137 9.66 6.53 8.00
N ASN A 138 8.37 6.63 7.71
CA ASN A 138 7.31 6.32 8.66
C ASN A 138 6.74 4.91 8.48
N LEU A 139 6.70 4.44 7.23
CA LEU A 139 6.12 3.16 6.86
C LEU A 139 7.02 2.45 5.83
N VAL A 140 7.19 1.15 5.97
CA VAL A 140 7.75 0.29 4.94
C VAL A 140 6.76 -0.83 4.68
N THR A 141 6.31 -0.97 3.43
CA THR A 141 5.48 -2.10 2.99
C THR A 141 6.37 -3.18 2.40
N VAL A 142 6.10 -4.44 2.73
CA VAL A 142 6.86 -5.59 2.23
C VAL A 142 5.89 -6.72 1.90
N SER A 143 5.91 -7.23 0.66
CA SER A 143 5.31 -8.53 0.32
C SER A 143 6.42 -9.45 -0.17
N ALA A 144 6.75 -10.50 0.56
CA ALA A 144 7.80 -11.45 0.16
C ALA A 144 7.61 -12.81 0.83
N GLY A 145 8.21 -13.85 0.24
CA GLY A 145 8.20 -15.23 0.73
C GLY A 145 7.61 -16.25 -0.24
N GLY A 146 6.77 -15.83 -1.19
CA GLY A 146 6.18 -16.72 -2.20
C GLY A 146 7.23 -17.35 -3.12
N ASN A 147 8.26 -16.59 -3.47
CA ASN A 147 9.38 -17.09 -4.28
C ASN A 147 10.31 -18.01 -3.47
N ASP A 148 10.49 -17.75 -2.17
CA ASP A 148 11.30 -18.58 -1.27
C ASP A 148 10.76 -20.02 -1.12
N ILE A 149 9.43 -20.19 -1.25
CA ILE A 149 8.79 -21.51 -1.24
C ILE A 149 8.60 -22.12 -2.64
N ASP A 150 9.00 -21.41 -3.69
CA ASP A 150 8.78 -21.76 -5.10
C ASP A 150 7.30 -21.91 -5.47
N PHE A 151 6.49 -20.92 -5.07
CA PHE A 151 5.03 -20.99 -5.20
C PHE A 151 4.54 -21.20 -6.65
N GLY A 152 5.24 -20.64 -7.64
CA GLY A 152 4.92 -20.85 -9.06
C GLY A 152 4.97 -22.32 -9.46
N THR A 153 6.00 -23.06 -9.02
CA THR A 153 6.10 -24.50 -9.27
C THR A 153 4.98 -25.27 -8.59
N ILE A 154 4.57 -24.90 -7.38
CA ILE A 154 3.45 -25.54 -6.67
C ILE A 154 2.17 -25.43 -7.48
N ILE A 155 1.82 -24.22 -7.93
CA ILE A 155 0.63 -24.00 -8.77
C ILE A 155 0.74 -24.82 -10.06
N GLY A 156 1.92 -24.85 -10.67
CA GLY A 156 2.20 -25.70 -11.82
C GLY A 156 1.95 -27.18 -11.54
N VAL A 157 2.41 -27.72 -10.41
CA VAL A 157 2.15 -29.13 -10.02
C VAL A 157 0.66 -29.36 -9.82
N CYS A 158 -0.02 -28.49 -9.09
CA CYS A 158 -1.45 -28.63 -8.82
C CYS A 158 -2.33 -28.54 -10.07
N ALA A 159 -1.93 -27.74 -11.07
CA ALA A 159 -2.68 -27.60 -12.32
C ALA A 159 -2.52 -28.80 -13.28
N ARG A 160 -1.43 -29.58 -13.13
CA ARG A 160 -1.03 -30.62 -14.11
C ARG A 160 -1.04 -32.03 -13.54
N GLY A 161 -0.81 -32.17 -12.24
CA GLY A 161 -0.59 -33.43 -11.55
C GLY A 161 -1.84 -34.01 -10.89
N THR A 162 -1.65 -35.04 -10.07
CA THR A 162 -2.73 -35.61 -9.27
C THR A 162 -3.01 -34.76 -8.02
N LEU A 163 -4.16 -34.99 -7.38
CA LEU A 163 -4.46 -34.38 -6.08
C LEU A 163 -3.38 -34.72 -5.03
N GLY A 164 -2.85 -35.94 -5.06
CA GLY A 164 -1.79 -36.38 -4.15
C GLY A 164 -0.49 -35.59 -4.36
N ASP A 165 -0.09 -35.38 -5.61
CA ASP A 165 1.11 -34.58 -5.94
C ASP A 165 0.96 -33.13 -5.49
N CYS A 166 -0.22 -32.54 -5.72
CA CYS A 166 -0.54 -31.19 -5.27
C CYS A 166 -0.46 -31.06 -3.73
N GLN A 167 -1.04 -32.01 -3.00
CA GLN A 167 -1.01 -32.01 -1.54
C GLN A 167 0.42 -32.15 -1.00
N GLN A 168 1.24 -33.01 -1.60
CA GLN A 168 2.64 -33.18 -1.21
C GLN A 168 3.47 -31.92 -1.48
N ALA A 169 3.30 -31.30 -2.66
CA ALA A 169 3.98 -30.05 -3.00
C ALA A 169 3.62 -28.91 -2.04
N ALA A 170 2.32 -28.77 -1.71
CA ALA A 170 1.85 -27.78 -0.75
C ALA A 170 2.42 -28.05 0.67
N ALA A 171 2.43 -29.30 1.13
CA ALA A 171 2.98 -29.66 2.43
C ALA A 171 4.49 -29.36 2.53
N ALA A 172 5.26 -29.67 1.49
CA ALA A 172 6.68 -29.35 1.44
C ALA A 172 6.94 -27.83 1.47
N ALA A 173 6.10 -27.05 0.80
CA ALA A 173 6.20 -25.60 0.81
C ALA A 173 5.90 -24.97 2.17
N LEU A 174 4.98 -25.54 2.95
CA LEU A 174 4.71 -25.11 4.32
C LEU A 174 5.94 -25.26 5.23
N LEU A 175 6.75 -26.32 5.03
CA LEU A 175 8.01 -26.50 5.77
C LEU A 175 9.04 -25.42 5.37
N LYS A 176 9.12 -25.07 4.08
CA LYS A 176 9.98 -23.97 3.62
C LYS A 176 9.54 -22.62 4.17
N ALA A 177 8.23 -22.36 4.21
CA ALA A 177 7.67 -21.11 4.73
C ALA A 177 8.08 -20.84 6.18
N GLN A 178 8.23 -21.89 6.99
CA GLN A 178 8.69 -21.78 8.39
C GLN A 178 10.15 -21.32 8.53
N GLN A 179 10.94 -21.40 7.45
CA GLN A 179 12.36 -21.02 7.44
C GLN A 179 12.60 -19.60 6.91
N ILE A 180 11.55 -18.89 6.49
CA ILE A 180 11.67 -17.53 5.96
C ILE A 180 12.01 -16.56 7.10
N ASP A 181 13.15 -15.88 6.99
CA ASP A 181 13.64 -14.96 8.01
C ASP A 181 12.97 -13.57 7.93
N VAL A 182 11.69 -13.54 8.28
CA VAL A 182 10.91 -12.30 8.40
C VAL A 182 11.51 -11.40 9.48
N ALA A 183 11.91 -11.96 10.62
CA ALA A 183 12.39 -11.20 11.76
C ALA A 183 13.73 -10.48 11.45
N GLY A 184 14.68 -11.17 10.82
CA GLY A 184 15.95 -10.59 10.38
C GLY A 184 15.74 -9.52 9.32
N THR A 185 14.81 -9.72 8.39
CA THR A 185 14.46 -8.71 7.37
C THR A 185 13.87 -7.45 8.00
N VAL A 186 12.93 -7.59 8.96
CA VAL A 186 12.39 -6.45 9.71
C VAL A 186 13.49 -5.73 10.49
N ALA A 187 14.41 -6.48 11.12
CA ALA A 187 15.55 -5.89 11.82
C ALA A 187 16.48 -5.11 10.88
N ALA A 188 16.73 -5.61 9.67
CA ALA A 188 17.51 -4.91 8.64
C ALA A 188 16.83 -3.60 8.20
N ILE A 189 15.50 -3.59 8.04
CA ILE A 189 14.74 -2.37 7.76
C ILE A 189 14.89 -1.37 8.92
N HIS A 190 14.76 -1.83 10.17
CA HIS A 190 14.91 -0.96 11.34
C HIS A 190 16.33 -0.44 11.55
N ALA A 191 17.35 -1.14 11.06
CA ALA A 191 18.71 -0.62 11.07
C ALA A 191 18.85 0.66 10.20
N ALA A 192 18.12 0.75 9.09
CA ALA A 192 18.08 1.94 8.23
C ALA A 192 17.00 2.97 8.65
N ALA A 193 15.86 2.48 9.15
CA ALA A 193 14.67 3.28 9.47
C ALA A 193 14.10 2.89 10.85
N LYS A 194 14.81 3.26 11.91
CA LYS A 194 14.53 2.87 13.31
C LYS A 194 13.09 3.07 13.80
N HIS A 195 12.38 4.06 13.25
CA HIS A 195 11.03 4.44 13.68
C HIS A 195 9.94 4.03 12.69
N ALA A 196 10.30 3.38 11.58
CA ALA A 196 9.32 2.96 10.59
C ALA A 196 8.45 1.82 11.14
N VAL A 197 7.14 1.93 10.91
CA VAL A 197 6.23 0.79 10.98
C VAL A 197 6.53 -0.10 9.77
N VAL A 198 6.78 -1.39 10.00
CA VAL A 198 6.95 -2.35 8.91
C VAL A 198 5.65 -3.13 8.75
N ALA A 199 4.99 -2.96 7.61
CA ALA A 199 3.78 -3.69 7.24
C ALA A 199 4.17 -4.83 6.30
N TRP A 200 4.24 -6.05 6.84
CA TRP A 200 4.38 -7.25 6.02
C TRP A 200 3.01 -7.65 5.47
N VAL A 201 2.81 -7.38 4.18
CA VAL A 201 1.55 -7.62 3.47
C VAL A 201 1.50 -9.08 3.03
N GLY A 202 0.41 -9.76 3.37
CA GLY A 202 0.19 -11.16 2.97
C GLY A 202 -0.32 -11.28 1.53
N TYR A 203 -0.31 -12.51 1.02
CA TYR A 203 -0.84 -12.81 -0.32
C TYR A 203 -2.37 -13.01 -0.30
N PRO A 204 -3.07 -12.67 -1.40
CA PRO A 204 -4.50 -12.92 -1.52
C PRO A 204 -4.82 -14.41 -1.62
N HIS A 205 -6.03 -14.78 -1.19
CA HIS A 205 -6.58 -16.10 -1.51
C HIS A 205 -6.86 -16.20 -3.02
N LEU A 206 -6.19 -17.12 -3.70
CA LEU A 206 -6.36 -17.32 -5.15
C LEU A 206 -7.69 -17.96 -5.53
N PHE A 207 -8.30 -18.71 -4.60
CA PHE A 207 -9.54 -19.44 -4.83
C PHE A 207 -10.54 -19.12 -3.73
N ALA A 208 -11.79 -18.91 -4.12
CA ALA A 208 -12.90 -18.84 -3.17
C ALA A 208 -13.17 -20.24 -2.59
N ALA A 209 -13.38 -20.33 -1.27
CA ALA A 209 -13.88 -21.55 -0.66
C ALA A 209 -15.34 -21.75 -1.10
N MET A 210 -15.54 -22.49 -2.18
CA MET A 210 -16.88 -22.94 -2.58
C MET A 210 -17.29 -24.05 -1.63
N ALA A 211 -18.24 -23.78 -0.72
CA ALA A 211 -18.99 -24.88 -0.12
C ALA A 211 -19.67 -25.66 -1.24
N VAL A 212 -19.35 -26.95 -1.36
CA VAL A 212 -20.05 -27.89 -2.23
C VAL A 212 -21.55 -27.82 -1.92
N GLY A 213 -22.32 -27.15 -2.78
CA GLY A 213 -23.77 -26.95 -2.62
C GLY A 213 -24.29 -25.55 -2.97
N SER A 214 -23.46 -24.50 -2.91
CA SER A 214 -23.93 -23.12 -3.11
C SER A 214 -24.24 -22.74 -4.57
N CYS A 215 -23.90 -23.62 -5.52
CA CYS A 215 -24.22 -23.44 -6.94
C CYS A 215 -25.53 -24.13 -7.36
N LEU A 216 -26.32 -24.65 -6.41
CA LEU A 216 -27.66 -25.17 -6.70
C LEU A 216 -28.71 -24.05 -6.56
N LEU A 217 -29.03 -23.44 -7.70
CA LEU A 217 -30.34 -22.86 -8.04
C LEU A 217 -30.87 -21.76 -7.11
N ARG A 218 -30.32 -20.55 -7.24
CA ARG A 218 -31.15 -19.34 -7.11
C ARG A 218 -32.05 -19.23 -8.33
N ARG A 219 -33.08 -20.09 -8.42
CA ARG A 219 -34.22 -19.90 -9.34
C ARG A 219 -34.77 -18.50 -9.06
N ARG A 220 -34.56 -17.57 -9.99
CA ARG A 220 -35.26 -16.28 -9.97
C ARG A 220 -36.75 -16.62 -9.95
N ARG A 221 -37.45 -16.29 -8.86
CA ARG A 221 -38.91 -16.16 -8.92
C ARG A 221 -39.16 -14.94 -9.80
N SER A 222 -39.53 -15.19 -11.05
CA SER A 222 -40.04 -14.17 -11.95
C SER A 222 -41.27 -13.55 -11.30
N SER A 223 -41.13 -12.36 -10.72
CA SER A 223 -42.27 -11.56 -10.31
C SER A 223 -42.95 -11.07 -11.59
N THR A 224 -44.04 -11.73 -11.98
CA THR A 224 -44.97 -11.22 -12.99
C THR A 224 -45.67 -9.99 -12.42
N ARG A 225 -45.06 -8.82 -12.55
CA ARG A 225 -45.77 -7.55 -12.49
C ARG A 225 -45.83 -6.96 -13.90
N ALA A 226 -46.99 -7.11 -14.52
CA ALA A 226 -47.29 -6.51 -15.81
C ALA A 226 -47.15 -4.98 -15.73
N PRO A 227 -46.48 -4.32 -16.70
CA PRO A 227 -46.54 -2.87 -16.81
C PRO A 227 -47.87 -2.48 -17.48
N THR A 228 -48.73 -1.79 -16.74
CA THR A 228 -49.87 -1.07 -17.30
C THR A 228 -49.35 0.03 -18.21
N ARG A 229 -49.66 -0.11 -19.50
CA ARG A 229 -49.32 0.78 -20.60
C ARG A 229 -50.38 1.89 -20.69
N SER A 230 -49.98 3.14 -20.47
CA SER A 230 -50.69 4.32 -20.99
C SER A 230 -49.72 5.14 -21.83
N THR A 231 -49.90 5.06 -23.15
CA THR A 231 -49.21 5.80 -24.22
C THR A 231 -49.83 7.22 -24.40
N PRO A 232 -49.42 8.03 -25.38
CA PRO A 232 -48.19 8.82 -25.43
C PRO A 232 -48.48 10.29 -25.83
N ASN A 233 -47.47 11.17 -25.82
CA ASN A 233 -47.46 12.33 -26.71
C ASN A 233 -46.04 12.48 -27.29
N SER A 234 -45.94 12.28 -28.61
CA SER A 234 -44.84 12.75 -29.47
C SER A 234 -45.35 13.95 -30.28
N PRO A 235 -44.48 14.86 -30.74
CA PRO A 235 -43.88 14.70 -32.08
C PRO A 235 -42.35 14.98 -32.06
N ALA A 236 -41.51 14.16 -32.68
CA ALA A 236 -41.18 14.05 -34.12
C ALA A 236 -40.15 15.09 -34.59
N LEU A 237 -38.98 14.61 -35.06
CA LEU A 237 -38.16 15.11 -36.20
C LEU A 237 -36.89 14.24 -36.27
N SER A 238 -36.87 13.18 -37.11
CA SER A 238 -36.33 13.16 -38.49
C SER A 238 -34.81 13.34 -38.53
N GLY A 239 -34.02 12.26 -38.60
CA GLY A 239 -33.41 11.74 -39.84
C GLY A 239 -31.88 11.96 -39.77
N ARG A 240 -30.96 11.19 -40.35
CA ARG A 240 -30.93 10.01 -41.21
C ARG A 240 -29.58 9.30 -40.98
N ARG A 241 -29.60 8.00 -41.29
CA ARG A 241 -28.54 7.00 -41.31
C ARG A 241 -27.67 7.12 -42.57
N ALA A 242 -26.38 6.81 -42.48
CA ALA A 242 -25.61 6.15 -43.55
C ALA A 242 -24.38 5.44 -42.96
N ALA A 243 -24.13 4.22 -43.45
CA ALA A 243 -23.07 3.30 -43.04
C ALA A 243 -22.03 3.11 -44.19
N PRO A 244 -21.03 2.20 -44.12
CA PRO A 244 -19.63 2.50 -44.44
C PRO A 244 -19.16 2.04 -45.83
N ARG A 245 -17.93 2.40 -46.23
CA ARG A 245 -17.16 1.67 -47.26
C ARG A 245 -15.63 1.84 -47.12
N ALA A 246 -14.94 0.77 -47.49
CA ALA A 246 -13.51 0.50 -47.35
C ALA A 246 -12.66 0.89 -48.58
N SER A 247 -11.33 0.82 -48.39
CA SER A 247 -10.23 0.47 -49.34
C SER A 247 -9.18 1.56 -49.59
N GLY A 248 -7.88 1.18 -49.48
CA GLY A 248 -6.65 2.01 -49.51
C GLY A 248 -6.24 2.57 -50.89
N PRO A 249 -4.94 2.72 -51.27
CA PRO A 249 -3.74 1.99 -50.80
C PRO A 249 -2.48 2.86 -50.47
N SER A 250 -1.42 2.13 -50.14
CA SER A 250 0.01 2.42 -49.96
C SER A 250 0.71 3.29 -51.02
N THR A 251 1.69 4.11 -50.58
CA THR A 251 2.94 4.41 -51.32
C THR A 251 4.10 4.74 -50.38
N SER A 252 5.25 4.17 -50.74
CA SER A 252 6.59 4.35 -50.21
C SER A 252 7.24 5.65 -50.71
N THR A 253 8.05 6.28 -49.85
CA THR A 253 9.38 6.83 -50.17
C THR A 253 10.19 6.93 -48.89
#